data_AF-A0A7X8ZQE3-F1
#
_entry.id   AF-A0A7X8ZQE3-F1
#
_cell.length_a   1.000
_cell.length_b   1.000
_cell.length_c   1.000
_cell.angle_alpha   90.00
_cell.angle_beta   90.00
_cell.angle_gamma   90.00
#
_symmetry.space_group_name_H-M   'P 1'
#
loop_
_entity.id
_entity.type
_entity.pdbx_description
1 polymer ?
#
loop_
_entity_poly.entity_id
_entity_poly.type
_entity_poly.pdbx_seq_one_letter_code
_entity_poly.pdbx_strand_id
1 'polypeptide(L)'
;MTKRFEEYWRGSVAAALDFFATVEPRGEYVLVLYPLSDADDESVNAERLSDAHLLEVYAESGSLRSAAVELSRAGYGSRNEIYKRLLELTKEN
;
A
#
# COMPACT_ATOMS: atom_id res chain seq x y z
N MET A 1 -35.94 13.94 16.35
CA MET A 1 -34.50 13.70 16.61
C MET A 1 -33.79 13.59 15.28
N THR A 2 -33.10 14.64 14.85
CA THR A 2 -32.31 14.64 13.62
C THR A 2 -30.93 14.07 13.93
N LYS A 3 -30.50 13.00 13.24
CA LYS A 3 -29.09 12.55 13.27
C LYS A 3 -28.26 13.70 12.69
N ARG A 4 -27.75 14.58 13.55
CA ARG A 4 -27.20 15.90 13.21
C ARG A 4 -25.66 15.90 13.04
N PHE A 5 -25.04 14.74 12.93
CA PHE A 5 -23.57 14.63 12.93
C PHE A 5 -23.11 13.57 11.92
N GLU A 6 -23.36 13.83 10.63
CA GLU A 6 -22.50 13.23 9.60
C GLU A 6 -21.25 14.12 9.48
N GLU A 7 -20.10 13.56 9.85
CA GLU A 7 -18.80 14.19 9.70
C GLU A 7 -18.18 13.75 8.38
N TYR A 8 -17.75 14.72 7.58
CA TYR A 8 -17.10 14.48 6.29
C TYR A 8 -15.64 14.91 6.40
N TRP A 9 -14.75 13.95 6.25
CA TRP A 9 -13.31 14.19 6.17
C TRP A 9 -12.84 13.97 4.72
N ARG A 10 -11.94 14.83 4.22
CA ARG A 10 -11.36 14.73 2.87
C ARG A 10 -9.86 14.94 2.95
N GLY A 11 -9.11 14.08 2.29
CA GLY A 11 -7.65 14.13 2.25
C GLY A 11 -7.07 12.85 1.64
N SER A 12 -5.74 12.72 1.70
CA SER A 12 -5.05 11.49 1.32
C SER A 12 -5.22 10.40 2.39
N VAL A 13 -5.00 9.14 2.02
CA VAL A 13 -5.02 8.03 3.00
C VAL A 13 -3.99 8.26 4.12
N ALA A 14 -2.80 8.77 3.79
CA ALA A 14 -1.77 9.12 4.76
C ALA A 14 -2.25 10.17 5.79
N ALA A 15 -2.90 11.25 5.33
CA ALA A 15 -3.42 12.27 6.23
C ALA A 15 -4.55 11.74 7.14
N ALA A 16 -5.30 10.73 6.69
CA ALA A 16 -6.31 10.07 7.53
C ALA A 16 -5.64 9.27 8.65
N LEU A 17 -4.55 8.54 8.35
CA LEU A 17 -3.79 7.78 9.34
C LEU A 17 -3.22 8.71 10.42
N ASP A 18 -2.62 9.84 10.03
CA ASP A 18 -2.09 10.84 10.97
C ASP A 18 -3.19 11.42 11.87
N PHE A 19 -4.36 11.72 11.30
CA PHE A 19 -5.49 12.25 12.06
C PHE A 19 -5.99 11.25 13.11
N PHE A 20 -6.26 10.00 12.68
CA PHE A 20 -6.78 8.95 13.57
C PHE A 20 -5.73 8.36 14.52
N ALA A 21 -4.45 8.67 14.35
CA ALA A 21 -3.44 8.39 15.37
C ALA A 21 -3.64 9.24 16.65
N THR A 22 -4.26 10.42 16.52
CA THR A 22 -4.49 11.35 17.64
C THR A 22 -5.95 11.44 18.07
N VAL A 23 -6.88 11.05 17.19
CA VAL A 23 -8.34 11.07 17.43
C VAL A 23 -8.87 9.65 17.36
N GLU A 24 -9.47 9.17 18.45
CA GLU A 24 -10.07 7.84 18.48
C GLU A 24 -11.27 7.77 17.50
N PRO A 25 -11.24 6.87 16.50
CA PRO A 25 -12.35 6.72 15.57
C PRO A 25 -13.59 6.14 16.27
N ARG A 26 -14.77 6.69 16.01
CA ARG A 26 -16.03 6.28 16.65
C ARG A 26 -17.11 6.00 15.61
N GLY A 27 -17.76 4.86 15.74
CA GLY A 27 -18.85 4.44 14.85
C GLY A 27 -18.37 3.81 13.54
N GLU A 28 -19.29 3.64 12.60
CA GLU A 28 -19.00 3.12 11.26
C GLU A 28 -18.60 4.26 10.32
N TYR A 29 -17.66 3.98 9.42
CA TYR A 29 -17.16 4.94 8.42
C TYR A 29 -17.45 4.44 7.01
N VAL A 30 -17.73 5.38 6.11
CA VAL A 30 -17.79 5.13 4.67
C VAL A 30 -16.56 5.75 4.03
N LEU A 31 -15.74 4.92 3.37
CA LEU A 31 -14.55 5.37 2.64
C LEU A 31 -14.88 5.50 1.16
N VAL A 32 -14.62 6.68 0.59
CA VAL A 32 -14.72 6.94 -0.85
C VAL A 32 -13.30 7.20 -1.35
N LEU A 33 -12.78 6.27 -2.15
CA LEU A 33 -11.44 6.34 -2.70
C LEU A 33 -11.51 6.76 -4.18
N TYR A 34 -10.66 7.71 -4.56
CA TYR A 34 -10.45 8.02 -5.97
C TYR A 34 -9.53 6.96 -6.59
N PRO A 35 -9.80 6.52 -7.83
CA PRO A 35 -8.85 5.69 -8.55
C PRO A 35 -7.55 6.49 -8.78
N LEU A 36 -6.42 5.79 -8.83
CA LEU A 36 -5.17 6.35 -9.32
C LEU A 36 -5.42 6.94 -10.71
N SER A 37 -4.97 8.17 -10.95
CA SER A 37 -5.04 8.76 -12.27
C SER A 37 -3.89 8.19 -13.11
N ASP A 38 -4.19 7.70 -14.32
CA ASP A 38 -3.17 7.18 -15.26
C ASP A 38 -2.10 8.24 -15.64
N ALA A 39 -2.26 9.50 -15.20
CA ALA A 39 -1.33 10.60 -15.44
C ALA A 39 -0.22 10.72 -14.38
N ASP A 40 -0.32 10.03 -13.25
CA ASP A 40 0.71 10.01 -12.18
C ASP A 40 1.65 8.79 -12.27
N ASP A 41 1.54 8.02 -13.36
CA ASP A 41 1.79 6.58 -13.38
C ASP A 41 3.23 6.14 -13.75
N GLU A 42 4.20 7.06 -13.82
CA GLU A 42 5.62 6.66 -13.99
C GLU A 42 6.52 6.98 -12.80
N SER A 43 6.07 7.79 -11.83
CA SER A 43 6.95 8.19 -10.71
C SER A 43 6.38 7.97 -9.30
N VAL A 44 5.08 7.70 -9.17
CA VAL A 44 4.41 7.68 -7.86
C VAL A 44 3.98 6.29 -7.38
N ASN A 45 3.94 5.26 -8.24
CA ASN A 45 3.59 3.89 -7.85
C ASN A 45 4.75 3.08 -7.23
N ALA A 46 5.59 3.77 -6.45
CA ALA A 46 6.50 3.18 -5.48
C ALA A 46 6.13 3.70 -4.09
N GLU A 47 4.84 3.70 -3.74
CA GLU A 47 4.46 3.47 -2.34
C GLU A 47 4.91 2.04 -2.04
N ARG A 48 6.21 1.95 -1.74
CA ARG A 48 7.00 0.73 -1.60
C ARG A 48 6.21 -0.19 -0.70
N LEU A 49 5.83 -1.35 -1.21
CA LEU A 49 5.48 -2.47 -0.35
C LEU A 49 6.49 -2.51 0.78
N SER A 50 5.99 -2.59 2.01
CA SER A 50 6.88 -2.73 3.15
C SER A 50 7.78 -3.94 2.91
N ASP A 51 9.03 -3.85 3.36
CA ASP A 51 9.98 -4.96 3.23
C ASP A 51 9.41 -6.26 3.85
N ALA A 52 8.56 -6.13 4.88
CA ALA A 52 7.82 -7.22 5.49
C ALA A 52 6.87 -7.92 4.50
N HIS A 53 6.09 -7.17 3.72
CA HIS A 53 5.17 -7.77 2.75
C HIS A 53 5.91 -8.40 1.56
N LEU A 54 7.02 -7.79 1.13
CA LEU A 54 7.90 -8.40 0.13
C LEU A 54 8.41 -9.78 0.61
N LEU A 55 8.86 -9.85 1.86
CA LEU A 55 9.34 -11.10 2.47
C LEU A 55 8.23 -12.14 2.69
N GLU A 56 7.01 -11.71 3.01
CA GLU A 56 5.83 -12.57 3.13
C GLU A 56 5.53 -13.27 1.80
N VAL A 57 5.38 -12.50 0.71
CA VAL A 57 5.14 -13.05 -0.64
C VAL A 57 6.31 -13.91 -1.12
N TYR A 58 7.54 -13.57 -0.74
CA TYR A 58 8.71 -14.43 -0.99
C TYR A 58 8.62 -15.76 -0.24
N ALA A 59 8.23 -15.75 1.03
CA ALA A 59 8.07 -16.96 1.83
C ALA A 59 6.99 -17.89 1.25
N GLU A 60 5.89 -17.33 0.75
CA GLU A 60 4.78 -18.09 0.14
C GLU A 60 5.17 -18.66 -1.24
N SER A 61 5.82 -17.85 -2.08
CA SER A 61 6.17 -18.22 -3.45
C SER A 61 7.42 -19.11 -3.56
N GLY A 62 8.22 -19.19 -2.50
CA GLY A 62 9.40 -20.05 -2.39
C GLY A 62 10.57 -19.70 -3.33
N SER A 63 10.47 -18.63 -4.12
CA SER A 63 11.57 -18.17 -4.97
C SER A 63 11.49 -16.68 -5.29
N LEU A 64 12.64 -16.02 -5.34
CA LEU A 64 12.76 -14.58 -5.68
C LEU A 64 12.11 -14.23 -7.01
N ARG A 65 12.25 -15.11 -8.01
CA ARG A 65 11.68 -14.91 -9.34
C ARG A 65 10.15 -14.99 -9.32
N SER A 66 9.59 -15.94 -8.58
CA SER A 66 8.14 -16.09 -8.49
C SER A 66 7.51 -14.90 -7.79
N ALA A 67 8.04 -14.53 -6.61
CA ALA A 67 7.62 -13.34 -5.87
C ALA A 67 7.65 -12.08 -6.73
N ALA A 68 8.76 -11.82 -7.43
CA ALA A 68 8.90 -10.64 -8.26
C ALA A 68 7.90 -10.61 -9.43
N VAL A 69 7.58 -11.77 -10.03
CA VAL A 69 6.57 -11.86 -11.09
C VAL A 69 5.17 -11.59 -10.53
N GLU A 70 4.82 -12.22 -9.42
CA GLU A 70 3.53 -12.06 -8.76
C GLU A 70 3.27 -10.61 -8.36
N LEU A 71 4.23 -10.00 -7.66
CA LEU A 71 4.15 -8.62 -7.22
C LEU A 71 4.09 -7.64 -8.40
N SER A 72 4.86 -7.88 -9.47
CA SER A 72 4.80 -7.02 -10.66
C SER A 72 3.47 -7.14 -11.40
N ARG A 73 2.85 -8.33 -11.43
CA ARG A 73 1.52 -8.54 -12.04
C ARG A 73 0.41 -7.88 -11.23
N ALA A 74 0.59 -7.79 -9.93
CA ALA A 74 -0.32 -7.08 -9.04
C ALA A 74 -0.13 -5.55 -9.08
N GLY A 75 0.79 -5.03 -9.90
CA GLY A 75 0.97 -3.59 -10.12
C GLY A 75 1.90 -2.91 -9.11
N TYR A 76 2.62 -3.66 -8.28
CA TYR A 76 3.49 -3.11 -7.22
C TYR A 76 4.86 -2.59 -7.71
N GLY A 77 4.98 -2.30 -9.00
CA GLY A 77 6.21 -1.79 -9.62
C GLY A 77 6.87 -2.78 -10.59
N SER A 78 8.04 -2.40 -11.11
CA SER A 78 8.70 -3.22 -12.12
C SER A 78 9.26 -4.50 -11.52
N ARG A 79 9.12 -5.61 -12.25
CA ARG A 79 9.68 -6.92 -11.86
C ARG A 79 11.17 -6.84 -11.50
N ASN A 80 11.93 -6.00 -12.20
CA ASN A 80 13.37 -5.87 -11.98
C ASN A 80 13.70 -5.13 -10.67
N GLU A 81 12.94 -4.10 -10.31
CA GLU A 81 13.11 -3.38 -9.04
C GLU A 81 12.71 -4.24 -7.86
N ILE A 82 11.56 -4.91 -7.95
CA ILE A 82 11.08 -5.83 -6.91
C ILE A 82 12.09 -6.96 -6.68
N TYR A 83 12.61 -7.55 -7.76
CA TYR A 83 13.62 -8.60 -7.66
C TYR A 83 14.90 -8.12 -6.98
N LYS A 84 15.41 -6.93 -7.35
CA LYS A 84 16.59 -6.34 -6.71
C LYS A 84 16.34 -6.10 -5.23
N ARG A 85 15.17 -5.58 -4.87
CA ARG A 85 14.81 -5.30 -3.47
C ARG A 85 14.73 -6.58 -2.64
N LEU A 86 14.06 -7.62 -3.14
CA LEU A 86 14.01 -8.93 -2.48
C LEU A 86 15.42 -9.56 -2.34
N LEU A 87 16.28 -9.39 -3.33
CA LEU A 87 17.65 -9.89 -3.27
C LEU A 87 18.49 -9.17 -2.19
N GLU A 88 18.27 -7.87 -1.97
CA GLU A 88 18.90 -7.13 -0.88
C GLU A 88 18.39 -7.63 0.48
N LEU A 89 17.07 -7.75 0.65
CA LEU A 89 16.44 -8.16 1.91
C LEU A 89 16.80 -9.59 2.34
N THR A 90 16.98 -10.50 1.37
CA THR A 90 17.40 -11.88 1.64
C THR A 90 18.89 -12.01 1.96
N LYS A 91 19.70 -10.97 1.72
CA LYS A 91 21.12 -10.94 2.09
C LYS A 91 21.39 -10.24 3.42
N GLU A 92 20.49 -9.35 3.84
CA GLU A 92 20.58 -8.64 5.12
C GLU A 92 20.08 -9.48 6.32
N ASN A 93 19.35 -10.58 6.06
CA ASN A 93 19.04 -11.63 7.02
C ASN A 93 20.08 -12.76 6.99
#